data_AF-A0AAE0J872-F1
#
_entry.id   AF-A0AAE0J872-F1
#
_cell.length_a   1.000
_cell.length_b   1.000
_cell.length_c   1.000
_cell.angle_alpha   90.00
_cell.angle_beta   90.00
_cell.angle_gamma   90.00
#
_symmetry.space_group_name_H-M   'P 1'
#
loop_
_entity.id
_entity.type
_entity.pdbx_description
1 polymer ?
#
loop_
_entity_poly.entity_id
_entity_poly.type
_entity_poly.pdbx_seq_one_letter_code
_entity_poly.pdbx_strand_id
1 'polypeptide(L)'
;MTDRSKLSDGLRRSENEGMGLGFFKTIYPLAKAGTSFFTTQSQYRSLVSGSALASSLGNLSCDARASQAPQILCFLNSAAFFDSKKGQLLGNINIPGFSRSGIDANTLLGPLASFDVNAACDSPTLQPCHPKVLSTFQVLVDTFRNASLYPINAGISKNKGVALGRYPEDVYYAGNPWYLITLGAAELLYDAVAQWERPGFVAVDSTSLPFFKTIYPLARAGTTYRAWPGVLNGLSPFSTILAAVTDYADSFVSVVQRYTPESGSLAEQFLKTPPFSPTSADNLTWSFASFLSMTHRRNRQFPTSWVPSTLSVVPSICEATSYKGSYAPATSAGAPNLTVTCQSTILFQVNASTYYGENIYLTGNSSDLGNWDLGQAIPMQSSNYTSERPLWFAKVPLTAGESVGYAFVREQDCGQGWIWETESVTEKNRTVEVPGCVEGEEETVRGVTDDAFRGKGGSSGGC
;
A
#
# COMPACT_ATOMS: atom_id res chain seq x y z
N MET A 1 -18.52 -3.63 18.74
CA MET A 1 -17.05 -3.81 18.89
C MET A 1 -16.68 -5.03 18.07
N THR A 2 -16.33 -4.82 16.81
CA THR A 2 -16.00 -5.88 15.86
C THR A 2 -14.49 -5.98 15.75
N ASP A 3 -13.99 -7.19 15.93
CA ASP A 3 -12.59 -7.59 16.02
C ASP A 3 -11.82 -7.23 14.73
N ARG A 4 -10.77 -6.42 14.88
CA ARG A 4 -10.00 -5.79 13.79
C ARG A 4 -8.98 -6.74 13.13
N SER A 5 -8.87 -7.98 13.61
CA SER A 5 -7.75 -8.88 13.29
C SER A 5 -7.95 -9.81 12.08
N LYS A 6 -9.16 -9.91 11.51
CA LYS A 6 -9.49 -10.96 10.52
C LYS A 6 -9.53 -10.53 9.04
N LEU A 7 -9.16 -9.29 8.71
CA LEU A 7 -9.25 -8.77 7.34
C LEU A 7 -7.99 -9.00 6.47
N SER A 8 -6.89 -9.50 7.04
CA SER A 8 -5.58 -9.55 6.36
C SER A 8 -5.25 -10.85 5.61
N ASP A 9 -6.01 -11.93 5.79
CA ASP A 9 -5.60 -13.27 5.32
C ASP A 9 -5.99 -13.58 3.85
N GLY A 10 -6.73 -12.69 3.19
CA GLY A 10 -7.37 -12.96 1.90
C GLY A 10 -6.69 -12.43 0.62
N LEU A 11 -5.48 -11.87 0.66
CA LEU A 11 -4.85 -11.33 -0.54
C LEU A 11 -3.44 -11.90 -0.70
N ARG A 12 -3.31 -12.96 -1.53
CA ARG A 12 -2.01 -13.56 -1.87
C ARG A 12 -1.68 -13.38 -3.36
N ARG A 13 -0.43 -12.92 -3.56
CA ARG A 13 0.42 -12.86 -4.76
C ARG A 13 0.08 -11.81 -5.83
N SER A 14 0.78 -10.67 -5.76
CA SER A 14 1.94 -10.36 -6.61
C SER A 14 2.36 -8.91 -6.36
N GLU A 15 3.55 -8.64 -5.80
CA GLU A 15 4.28 -7.38 -6.02
C GLU A 15 5.69 -7.47 -5.42
N ASN A 16 6.65 -6.90 -6.16
CA ASN A 16 8.09 -7.10 -6.06
C ASN A 16 8.73 -6.67 -4.73
N GLU A 17 9.63 -7.52 -4.22
CA GLU A 17 10.73 -7.13 -3.35
C GLU A 17 11.77 -6.38 -4.18
N GLY A 18 11.89 -5.06 -3.99
CA GLY A 18 12.93 -4.30 -4.68
C GLY A 18 12.70 -2.81 -4.77
N MET A 19 12.56 -2.13 -3.62
CA MET A 19 12.94 -0.72 -3.38
C MET A 19 12.48 -0.37 -1.97
N GLY A 20 13.34 0.28 -1.16
CA GLY A 20 13.07 0.68 0.22
C GLY A 20 11.97 1.75 0.41
N LEU A 21 10.97 1.78 -0.46
CA LEU A 21 9.84 2.69 -0.43
C LEU A 21 8.75 2.09 0.46
N GLY A 22 8.79 2.41 1.75
CA GLY A 22 7.76 2.02 2.73
C GLY A 22 6.34 2.53 2.43
N PHE A 23 6.11 3.22 1.30
CA PHE A 23 4.82 3.70 0.83
C PHE A 23 3.85 2.58 0.45
N PHE A 24 4.35 1.45 -0.07
CA PHE A 24 3.54 0.46 -0.77
C PHE A 24 3.31 -0.85 -0.02
N LYS A 25 3.78 -0.95 1.24
CA LYS A 25 3.74 -2.23 1.96
C LYS A 25 2.31 -2.65 2.31
N THR A 26 1.82 -3.67 1.62
CA THR A 26 0.92 -4.69 2.17
C THR A 26 1.23 -6.01 1.47
N ILE A 27 1.17 -7.10 2.24
CA ILE A 27 1.40 -8.52 1.88
C ILE A 27 2.84 -9.00 2.10
N TYR A 28 3.10 -9.62 3.26
CA TYR A 28 3.71 -10.95 3.45
C TYR A 28 3.54 -11.35 4.94
N PRO A 29 3.38 -12.63 5.28
CA PRO A 29 3.30 -13.09 6.66
C PRO A 29 4.72 -13.15 7.24
N LEU A 30 5.27 -11.99 7.55
CA LEU A 30 6.40 -11.84 8.46
C LEU A 30 5.97 -10.77 9.45
N ALA A 31 6.05 -11.08 10.73
CA ALA A 31 5.73 -10.38 12.00
C ALA A 31 5.62 -8.82 12.10
N LYS A 32 5.67 -8.05 11.01
CA LYS A 32 5.63 -6.57 10.92
C LYS A 32 4.90 -6.08 9.64
N ALA A 33 3.75 -6.65 9.27
CA ALA A 33 2.99 -6.26 8.07
C ALA A 33 1.75 -5.39 8.41
N GLY A 34 1.40 -4.47 7.52
CA GLY A 34 0.26 -3.56 7.60
C GLY A 34 -0.52 -3.46 6.29
N THR A 35 -1.68 -2.82 6.30
CA THR A 35 -2.53 -2.57 5.12
C THR A 35 -2.47 -1.10 4.68
N SER A 36 -2.08 -0.85 3.43
CA SER A 36 -1.81 0.46 2.83
C SER A 36 -2.99 0.97 2.01
N PHE A 37 -3.30 2.26 2.13
CA PHE A 37 -4.37 2.91 1.39
C PHE A 37 -4.10 2.93 -0.11
N PHE A 38 -2.92 3.41 -0.53
CA PHE A 38 -2.47 3.44 -1.93
C PHE A 38 -2.60 2.06 -2.59
N THR A 39 -2.10 1.03 -1.92
CA THR A 39 -2.09 -0.34 -2.45
C THR A 39 -3.51 -0.84 -2.65
N THR A 40 -4.37 -0.63 -1.65
CA THR A 40 -5.78 -1.04 -1.70
C THR A 40 -6.54 -0.31 -2.83
N GLN A 41 -6.32 1.00 -3.00
CA GLN A 41 -6.99 1.78 -4.04
C GLN A 41 -6.50 1.40 -5.44
N SER A 42 -5.20 1.16 -5.60
CA SER A 42 -4.59 0.73 -6.86
C SER A 42 -5.05 -0.69 -7.26
N GLN A 43 -5.19 -1.60 -6.30
CA GLN A 43 -5.76 -2.94 -6.53
C GLN A 43 -7.21 -2.86 -7.02
N TYR A 44 -8.03 -2.00 -6.40
CA TYR A 44 -9.40 -1.78 -6.87
C TYR A 44 -9.43 -1.30 -8.33
N ARG A 45 -8.64 -0.26 -8.66
CA ARG A 45 -8.54 0.26 -10.03
C ARG A 45 -8.11 -0.83 -11.01
N SER A 46 -7.15 -1.66 -10.63
CA SER A 46 -6.60 -2.73 -11.47
C SER A 46 -7.65 -3.79 -11.81
N LEU A 47 -8.44 -4.24 -10.82
CA LEU A 47 -9.53 -5.19 -11.05
C LEU A 47 -10.61 -4.62 -11.97
N VAL A 48 -11.00 -3.35 -11.75
CA VAL A 48 -12.04 -2.70 -12.54
C VAL A 48 -11.58 -2.49 -13.99
N SER A 49 -10.37 -1.96 -14.19
CA SER A 49 -9.81 -1.70 -15.51
C SER A 49 -9.51 -3.00 -16.26
N GLY A 50 -8.96 -4.00 -15.56
CA GLY A 50 -8.69 -5.32 -16.11
C GLY A 50 -9.95 -6.04 -16.57
N SER A 51 -11.04 -5.93 -15.80
CA SER A 51 -12.34 -6.48 -16.23
C SER A 51 -12.88 -5.80 -17.48
N ALA A 52 -12.73 -4.48 -17.61
CA ALA A 52 -13.16 -3.77 -18.82
C ALA A 52 -12.35 -4.19 -20.05
N LEU A 53 -11.04 -4.39 -19.89
CA LEU A 53 -10.15 -4.90 -20.94
C LEU A 53 -10.47 -6.36 -21.30
N ALA A 54 -10.71 -7.23 -20.32
CA ALA A 54 -11.10 -8.62 -20.56
C ALA A 54 -12.40 -8.72 -21.36
N SER A 55 -13.37 -7.84 -21.06
CA SER A 55 -14.60 -7.73 -21.84
C SER A 55 -14.35 -7.30 -23.29
N SER A 56 -13.42 -6.37 -23.54
CA SER A 56 -13.10 -5.92 -24.91
C SER A 56 -12.28 -6.94 -25.71
N LEU A 57 -11.54 -7.83 -25.05
CA LEU A 57 -10.71 -8.89 -25.65
C LEU A 57 -11.50 -10.19 -25.93
N GLY A 58 -12.79 -10.09 -26.29
CA GLY A 58 -13.62 -11.25 -26.61
C GLY A 58 -14.43 -11.79 -25.44
N ASN A 59 -14.82 -10.92 -24.50
CA ASN A 59 -15.67 -11.25 -23.36
C ASN A 59 -15.07 -12.34 -22.44
N LEU A 60 -13.76 -12.25 -22.19
CA LEU A 60 -13.08 -13.13 -21.24
C LEU A 60 -13.65 -12.90 -19.83
N SER A 61 -13.89 -13.98 -19.10
CA SER A 61 -14.37 -13.88 -17.71
C SER A 61 -13.33 -13.21 -16.82
N CYS A 62 -13.81 -12.39 -15.88
CA CYS A 62 -13.04 -11.79 -14.79
C CYS A 62 -13.76 -12.02 -13.45
N ASP A 63 -13.91 -13.28 -13.06
CA ASP A 63 -14.58 -13.67 -11.80
C ASP A 63 -13.91 -13.03 -10.57
N ALA A 64 -12.60 -12.78 -10.64
CA ALA A 64 -11.86 -12.03 -9.62
C ALA A 64 -12.44 -10.62 -9.41
N ARG A 65 -12.78 -9.90 -10.49
CA ARG A 65 -13.37 -8.57 -10.36
C ARG A 65 -14.76 -8.64 -9.75
N ALA A 66 -15.60 -9.58 -10.20
CA ALA A 66 -16.96 -9.72 -9.71
C ALA A 66 -17.00 -10.03 -8.20
N SER A 67 -16.09 -10.88 -7.73
CA SER A 67 -16.02 -11.29 -6.32
C SER A 67 -15.28 -10.29 -5.42
N GLN A 68 -14.18 -9.69 -5.88
CA GLN A 68 -13.28 -8.92 -5.01
C GLN A 68 -13.48 -7.41 -5.06
N ALA A 69 -13.80 -6.83 -6.23
CA ALA A 69 -13.87 -5.37 -6.36
C ALA A 69 -14.90 -4.71 -5.41
N PRO A 70 -16.11 -5.25 -5.19
CA PRO A 70 -17.05 -4.69 -4.21
C PRO A 70 -16.50 -4.71 -2.77
N GLN A 71 -15.78 -5.77 -2.38
CA GLN A 71 -15.23 -5.90 -1.02
C GLN A 71 -14.04 -4.96 -0.78
N ILE A 72 -13.16 -4.80 -1.77
CA ILE A 72 -12.07 -3.82 -1.71
C ILE A 72 -12.65 -2.40 -1.61
N LEU A 73 -13.68 -2.09 -2.40
CA LEU A 73 -14.35 -0.78 -2.35
C LEU A 73 -15.04 -0.54 -1.00
N CYS A 74 -15.66 -1.56 -0.42
CA CYS A 74 -16.21 -1.51 0.94
C CYS A 74 -15.12 -1.16 1.95
N PHE A 75 -14.00 -1.88 1.88
CA PHE A 75 -12.88 -1.70 2.80
C PHE A 75 -12.26 -0.30 2.70
N LEU A 76 -12.05 0.22 1.49
CA LEU A 76 -11.60 1.60 1.25
C LEU A 76 -12.51 2.66 1.90
N ASN A 77 -13.83 2.42 1.90
CA ASN A 77 -14.81 3.34 2.46
C ASN A 77 -15.12 3.11 3.94
N SER A 78 -14.55 2.06 4.53
CA SER A 78 -14.80 1.69 5.92
C SER A 78 -14.22 2.71 6.90
N ALA A 79 -14.70 2.64 8.14
CA ALA A 79 -14.13 3.41 9.25
C ALA A 79 -12.70 2.97 9.65
N ALA A 80 -12.15 1.93 8.99
CA ALA A 80 -10.77 1.54 9.21
C ALA A 80 -9.80 2.55 8.58
N PHE A 81 -10.05 2.98 7.35
CA PHE A 81 -9.18 3.92 6.64
C PHE A 81 -9.48 5.38 6.95
N PHE A 82 -10.70 5.77 7.33
CA PHE A 82 -11.03 7.16 7.64
C PHE A 82 -11.24 7.38 9.15
N ASP A 83 -10.30 8.10 9.78
CA ASP A 83 -10.43 8.54 11.16
C ASP A 83 -11.26 9.84 11.19
N SER A 84 -12.56 9.69 11.43
CA SER A 84 -13.50 10.83 11.47
C SER A 84 -13.23 11.82 12.59
N LYS A 85 -12.51 11.43 13.65
CA LYS A 85 -12.14 12.35 14.75
C LYS A 85 -10.98 13.24 14.34
N LYS A 86 -10.03 12.68 13.57
CA LYS A 86 -8.89 13.43 13.02
C LYS A 86 -9.21 14.10 11.68
N GLY A 87 -10.30 13.72 11.03
CA GLY A 87 -10.69 14.26 9.73
C GLY A 87 -9.78 13.82 8.59
N GLN A 88 -9.18 12.63 8.66
CA GLN A 88 -8.19 12.19 7.67
C GLN A 88 -8.30 10.71 7.34
N LEU A 89 -7.86 10.37 6.12
CA LEU A 89 -7.51 9.01 5.74
C LEU A 89 -6.19 8.63 6.42
N LEU A 90 -6.09 7.39 6.88
CA LEU A 90 -4.89 6.80 7.45
C LEU A 90 -4.11 6.10 6.33
N GLY A 91 -2.84 6.46 6.14
CA GLY A 91 -2.02 5.86 5.08
C GLY A 91 -1.83 4.36 5.24
N ASN A 92 -1.73 3.89 6.49
CA ASN A 92 -1.56 2.47 6.80
C ASN A 92 -2.37 2.10 8.06
N ILE A 93 -2.93 0.90 8.07
CA ILE A 93 -3.73 0.31 9.16
C ILE A 93 -3.29 -1.14 9.42
N ASN A 94 -3.86 -1.80 10.42
CA ASN A 94 -3.59 -3.22 10.74
C ASN A 94 -2.10 -3.54 10.94
N ILE A 95 -1.37 -2.70 11.69
CA ILE A 95 0.07 -2.88 11.94
C ILE A 95 0.30 -3.21 13.43
N PRO A 96 0.36 -4.49 13.83
CA PRO A 96 0.63 -4.86 15.22
C PRO A 96 1.97 -4.32 15.69
N GLY A 97 2.02 -3.75 16.89
CA GLY A 97 3.27 -3.30 17.52
C GLY A 97 3.94 -2.07 16.88
N PHE A 98 3.27 -1.38 15.94
CA PHE A 98 3.79 -0.19 15.29
C PHE A 98 2.81 0.99 15.40
N SER A 99 3.32 2.17 15.74
CA SER A 99 2.49 3.36 15.94
C SER A 99 3.09 4.57 15.22
N ARG A 100 2.30 5.17 14.33
CA ARG A 100 2.50 6.48 13.72
C ARG A 100 1.19 7.27 13.76
N SER A 101 1.24 8.56 13.50
CA SER A 101 0.06 9.43 13.41
C SER A 101 -0.99 8.96 12.39
N GLY A 102 -0.54 8.25 11.34
CA GLY A 102 -1.32 7.84 10.18
C GLY A 102 -1.36 8.89 9.07
N ILE A 103 -0.78 10.09 9.30
CA ILE A 103 -0.62 11.14 8.29
C ILE A 103 0.49 10.69 7.33
N ASP A 104 0.13 10.46 6.07
CA ASP A 104 1.07 9.94 5.07
C ASP A 104 0.66 10.38 3.67
N ALA A 105 1.64 10.82 2.88
CA ALA A 105 1.50 11.13 1.45
C ALA A 105 1.03 9.93 0.62
N ASN A 106 1.08 8.71 1.14
CA ASN A 106 0.36 7.55 0.61
C ASN A 106 -1.11 7.90 0.27
N THR A 107 -1.80 8.63 1.16
CA THR A 107 -3.21 9.04 0.96
C THR A 107 -3.40 10.17 -0.06
N LEU A 108 -2.32 10.84 -0.44
CA LEU A 108 -2.26 11.77 -1.58
C LEU A 108 -1.95 11.01 -2.88
N LEU A 109 -1.01 10.07 -2.86
CA LEU A 109 -0.58 9.33 -4.06
C LEU A 109 -1.66 8.36 -4.57
N GLY A 110 -2.47 7.79 -3.70
CA GLY A 110 -3.56 6.87 -4.08
C GLY A 110 -4.55 7.51 -5.07
N PRO A 111 -5.16 8.66 -4.71
CA PRO A 111 -6.11 9.35 -5.58
C PRO A 111 -5.48 9.81 -6.90
N LEU A 112 -4.19 10.19 -6.93
CA LEU A 112 -3.47 10.50 -8.17
C LEU A 112 -3.33 9.27 -9.06
N ALA A 113 -2.89 8.15 -8.49
CA ALA A 113 -2.76 6.88 -9.18
C ALA A 113 -4.12 6.26 -9.55
N SER A 114 -5.24 6.82 -9.08
CA SER A 114 -6.60 6.35 -9.38
C SER A 114 -7.51 7.46 -9.90
N PHE A 115 -6.94 8.53 -10.44
CA PHE A 115 -7.68 9.67 -10.96
C PHE A 115 -8.56 9.29 -12.16
N ASP A 116 -9.81 9.75 -12.14
CA ASP A 116 -10.72 9.76 -13.27
C ASP A 116 -11.46 11.10 -13.34
N VAL A 117 -11.21 11.86 -14.41
CA VAL A 117 -11.83 13.18 -14.62
C VAL A 117 -13.36 13.12 -14.69
N ASN A 118 -13.96 11.98 -15.06
CA ASN A 118 -15.41 11.81 -15.16
C ASN A 118 -16.06 11.36 -13.86
N ALA A 119 -15.29 10.91 -12.88
CA ALA A 119 -15.84 10.41 -11.63
C ALA A 119 -16.35 11.57 -10.76
N ALA A 120 -17.54 11.37 -10.18
CA ALA A 120 -18.15 12.34 -9.28
C ALA A 120 -17.39 12.45 -7.95
N CYS A 121 -17.46 13.62 -7.30
CA CYS A 121 -16.76 13.87 -6.04
C CYS A 121 -17.31 13.09 -4.84
N ASP A 122 -18.52 12.54 -4.92
CA ASP A 122 -19.09 11.61 -3.95
C ASP A 122 -18.82 10.13 -4.30
N SER A 123 -18.03 9.87 -5.34
CA SER A 123 -17.69 8.51 -5.75
C SER A 123 -16.99 7.76 -4.62
N PRO A 124 -17.40 6.51 -4.32
CA PRO A 124 -16.73 5.67 -3.34
C PRO A 124 -15.29 5.31 -3.74
N THR A 125 -14.85 5.64 -4.96
CA THR A 125 -13.48 5.44 -5.40
C THR A 125 -12.48 6.44 -4.81
N LEU A 126 -12.93 7.40 -3.99
CA LEU A 126 -12.10 8.38 -3.26
C LEU A 126 -11.20 9.20 -4.20
N GLN A 127 -11.85 9.89 -5.14
CA GLN A 127 -11.23 10.76 -6.13
C GLN A 127 -10.58 12.02 -5.54
N PRO A 128 -9.72 12.75 -6.27
CA PRO A 128 -9.10 13.99 -5.81
C PRO A 128 -10.07 15.04 -5.25
N CYS A 129 -11.22 15.25 -5.88
CA CYS A 129 -12.23 16.19 -5.38
C CYS A 129 -13.11 15.66 -4.23
N HIS A 130 -12.89 14.42 -3.77
CA HIS A 130 -13.71 13.80 -2.74
C HIS A 130 -13.49 14.46 -1.36
N PRO A 131 -14.55 14.71 -0.56
CA PRO A 131 -14.41 15.44 0.70
C PRO A 131 -13.38 14.87 1.68
N LYS A 132 -13.35 13.53 1.85
CA LYS A 132 -12.34 12.84 2.68
C LYS A 132 -10.91 13.07 2.17
N VAL A 133 -10.70 13.13 0.86
CA VAL A 133 -9.38 13.35 0.26
C VAL A 133 -8.94 14.80 0.47
N LEU A 134 -9.82 15.77 0.24
CA LEU A 134 -9.53 17.20 0.49
C LEU A 134 -9.24 17.48 1.97
N SER A 135 -10.01 16.87 2.87
CA SER A 135 -9.78 16.98 4.32
C SER A 135 -8.42 16.42 4.71
N THR A 136 -8.08 15.23 4.21
CA THR A 136 -6.78 14.58 4.43
C THR A 136 -5.63 15.42 3.87
N PHE A 137 -5.80 15.97 2.67
CA PHE A 137 -4.83 16.85 2.05
C PHE A 137 -4.57 18.10 2.90
N GLN A 138 -5.62 18.73 3.44
CA GLN A 138 -5.48 19.86 4.37
C GLN A 138 -4.65 19.47 5.60
N VAL A 139 -4.93 18.31 6.21
CA VAL A 139 -4.17 17.84 7.39
C VAL A 139 -2.71 17.55 7.03
N LEU A 140 -2.44 16.92 5.89
CA LEU A 140 -1.08 16.65 5.41
C LEU A 140 -0.28 17.95 5.23
N VAL A 141 -0.86 18.94 4.56
CA VAL A 141 -0.21 20.23 4.31
C VAL A 141 0.03 20.99 5.61
N ASP A 142 -0.96 21.06 6.51
CA ASP A 142 -0.82 21.76 7.79
C ASP A 142 0.25 21.11 8.69
N THR A 143 0.40 19.79 8.61
CA THR A 143 1.43 19.05 9.34
C THR A 143 2.83 19.48 8.91
N PHE A 144 3.11 19.51 7.61
CA PHE A 144 4.42 19.92 7.09
C PHE A 144 4.64 21.43 7.11
N ARG A 145 3.60 22.24 7.30
CA ARG A 145 3.73 23.69 7.53
C ARG A 145 4.39 24.02 8.87
N ASN A 146 4.41 23.09 9.83
CA ASN A 146 5.06 23.28 11.11
C ASN A 146 6.57 23.49 10.92
N ALA A 147 7.06 24.71 11.18
CA ALA A 147 8.46 25.07 11.02
C ALA A 147 9.42 24.32 11.95
N SER A 148 8.93 23.79 13.09
CA SER A 148 9.73 22.91 13.95
C SER A 148 9.96 21.54 13.33
N LEU A 149 9.06 21.10 12.44
CA LEU A 149 9.24 19.89 11.65
C LEU A 149 10.08 20.23 10.42
N TYR A 150 9.60 21.13 9.55
CA TYR A 150 10.21 21.54 8.27
C TYR A 150 10.54 23.04 8.27
N PRO A 151 11.74 23.47 8.70
CA PRO A 151 12.13 24.88 8.76
C PRO A 151 12.04 25.62 7.41
N ILE A 152 12.23 24.91 6.29
CA ILE A 152 12.03 25.40 4.92
C ILE A 152 10.65 26.05 4.67
N ASN A 153 9.64 25.70 5.47
CA ASN A 153 8.27 26.18 5.35
C ASN A 153 7.93 27.38 6.26
N ALA A 154 8.91 27.92 6.99
CA ALA A 154 8.70 29.02 7.93
C ALA A 154 8.11 30.27 7.24
N GLY A 155 7.06 30.83 7.85
CA GLY A 155 6.44 32.09 7.40
C GLY A 155 5.56 32.00 6.16
N ILE A 156 5.35 30.82 5.58
CA ILE A 156 4.49 30.65 4.39
C ILE A 156 3.01 30.69 4.79
N SER A 157 2.24 31.59 4.17
CA SER A 157 0.81 31.77 4.44
C SER A 157 -0.02 30.53 4.15
N LYS A 158 -1.14 30.34 4.87
CA LYS A 158 -1.97 29.13 4.76
C LYS A 158 -2.50 28.85 3.35
N ASN A 159 -2.76 29.90 2.57
CA ASN A 159 -3.22 29.82 1.19
C ASN A 159 -2.08 29.68 0.15
N LYS A 160 -0.86 29.34 0.60
CA LYS A 160 0.30 29.04 -0.26
C LYS A 160 0.86 27.66 0.06
N GLY A 161 1.23 26.96 -1.00
CA GLY A 161 1.83 25.64 -0.98
C GLY A 161 3.17 25.66 -0.26
N VAL A 162 3.55 24.51 0.28
CA VAL A 162 4.74 24.31 1.10
C VAL A 162 5.47 23.05 0.63
N ALA A 163 6.72 22.87 1.03
CA ALA A 163 7.46 21.65 0.76
C ALA A 163 6.85 20.49 1.56
N LEU A 164 6.53 19.37 0.90
CA LEU A 164 5.88 18.21 1.52
C LEU A 164 6.78 16.98 1.50
N GLY A 165 6.76 16.22 2.58
CA GLY A 165 7.44 14.93 2.69
C GLY A 165 6.47 13.77 2.82
N ARG A 166 6.98 12.61 3.21
CA ARG A 166 6.21 11.36 3.26
C ARG A 166 5.22 11.34 4.41
N TYR A 167 5.75 11.39 5.63
CA TYR A 167 5.00 11.37 6.89
C TYR A 167 5.83 12.11 7.95
N PRO A 168 5.22 12.68 9.01
CA PRO A 168 5.92 13.52 9.96
C PRO A 168 6.99 12.80 10.80
N GLU A 169 6.85 11.48 10.98
CA GLU A 169 7.81 10.64 11.72
C GLU A 169 8.96 10.12 10.85
N ASP A 170 9.14 10.65 9.64
CA ASP A 170 10.17 10.17 8.71
C ASP A 170 11.58 10.46 9.21
N VAL A 171 12.43 9.44 9.16
CA VAL A 171 13.84 9.47 9.58
C VAL A 171 14.79 9.08 8.45
N TYR A 172 14.26 8.62 7.30
CA TYR A 172 15.09 8.29 6.14
C TYR A 172 15.74 9.56 5.59
N TYR A 173 17.08 9.57 5.53
CA TYR A 173 17.85 10.79 5.25
C TYR A 173 17.46 11.98 6.17
N ALA A 174 17.11 11.72 7.43
CA ALA A 174 16.58 12.69 8.40
C ALA A 174 15.17 13.25 8.09
N GLY A 175 14.46 12.66 7.13
CA GLY A 175 13.07 12.96 6.79
C GLY A 175 12.89 14.34 6.18
N ASN A 176 13.07 14.43 4.86
CA ASN A 176 12.99 15.68 4.11
C ASN A 176 11.76 15.74 3.19
N PRO A 177 11.45 16.92 2.62
CA PRO A 177 10.57 17.04 1.47
C PRO A 177 10.99 16.17 0.29
N TRP A 178 9.99 15.70 -0.45
CA TRP A 178 10.17 14.94 -1.68
C TRP A 178 9.63 15.74 -2.86
N TYR A 179 10.38 15.75 -3.96
CA TYR A 179 9.94 16.43 -5.19
C TYR A 179 8.60 15.87 -5.67
N LEU A 180 8.48 14.55 -5.75
CA LEU A 180 7.27 13.89 -6.24
C LEU A 180 6.01 14.14 -5.40
N ILE A 181 6.18 14.34 -4.09
CA ILE A 181 5.04 14.57 -3.18
C ILE A 181 4.60 16.02 -3.27
N THR A 182 5.56 16.95 -3.33
CA THR A 182 5.27 18.38 -3.50
C THR A 182 4.61 18.63 -4.86
N LEU A 183 5.08 17.97 -5.93
CA LEU A 183 4.43 17.98 -7.25
C LEU A 183 3.07 17.29 -7.23
N GLY A 184 2.94 16.15 -6.55
CA GLY A 184 1.67 15.43 -6.40
C GLY A 184 0.60 16.26 -5.70
N ALA A 185 0.98 17.14 -4.76
CA ALA A 185 0.05 18.08 -4.14
C ALA A 185 -0.53 19.09 -5.14
N ALA A 186 0.30 19.58 -6.08
CA ALA A 186 -0.20 20.40 -7.17
C ALA A 186 -1.13 19.58 -8.10
N GLU A 187 -0.71 18.36 -8.47
CA GLU A 187 -1.49 17.46 -9.33
C GLU A 187 -2.89 17.20 -8.76
N LEU A 188 -3.00 16.90 -7.46
CA LEU A 188 -4.28 16.63 -6.79
C LEU A 188 -5.25 17.81 -6.92
N LEU A 189 -4.73 19.03 -6.79
CA LEU A 189 -5.54 20.24 -6.87
C LEU A 189 -5.97 20.53 -8.31
N TYR A 190 -5.11 20.31 -9.31
CA TYR A 190 -5.51 20.41 -10.72
C TYR A 190 -6.58 19.36 -11.08
N ASP A 191 -6.43 18.13 -10.58
CA ASP A 191 -7.40 17.06 -10.78
C ASP A 191 -8.75 17.40 -10.14
N ALA A 192 -8.75 17.93 -8.92
CA ALA A 192 -9.97 18.35 -8.24
C ALA A 192 -10.67 19.50 -8.96
N VAL A 193 -9.92 20.50 -9.44
CA VAL A 193 -10.45 21.58 -10.28
C VAL A 193 -11.12 21.03 -11.53
N ALA A 194 -10.46 20.11 -12.24
CA ALA A 194 -11.02 19.48 -13.43
C ALA A 194 -12.33 18.72 -13.16
N GLN A 195 -12.41 18.03 -12.01
CA GLN A 195 -13.61 17.29 -11.58
C GLN A 195 -14.77 18.19 -11.16
N TRP A 196 -14.53 19.41 -10.68
CA TRP A 196 -15.57 20.40 -10.39
C TRP A 196 -16.03 21.17 -11.64
N GLU A 197 -15.10 21.44 -12.56
CA GLU A 197 -15.38 22.16 -13.81
C GLU A 197 -16.37 21.41 -14.70
N ARG A 198 -16.21 20.09 -14.86
CA ARG A 198 -17.08 19.28 -15.72
C ARG A 198 -18.57 19.38 -15.37
N PRO A 199 -18.99 19.12 -14.12
CA PRO A 199 -20.39 19.27 -13.73
C PRO A 199 -20.78 20.73 -13.44
N GLY A 200 -19.82 21.65 -13.37
CA GLY A 200 -20.06 23.08 -13.13
C GLY A 200 -20.51 23.40 -11.71
N PHE A 201 -20.06 22.63 -10.71
CA PHE A 201 -20.33 22.93 -9.30
C PHE A 201 -19.27 22.40 -8.34
N VAL A 202 -19.16 23.05 -7.17
CA VAL A 202 -18.43 22.59 -5.99
C VAL A 202 -19.41 22.44 -4.84
N ALA A 203 -19.51 21.24 -4.27
CA ALA A 203 -20.28 21.01 -3.04
C ALA A 203 -19.32 20.99 -1.84
N VAL A 204 -19.63 21.79 -0.81
CA VAL A 204 -18.84 21.86 0.42
C VAL A 204 -19.63 21.23 1.56
N ASP A 205 -19.07 20.20 2.18
CA ASP A 205 -19.63 19.55 3.37
C ASP A 205 -18.79 19.89 4.62
N SER A 206 -19.17 19.36 5.78
CA SER A 206 -18.40 19.56 7.02
C SER A 206 -17.01 18.92 6.96
N THR A 207 -16.85 17.82 6.22
CA THR A 207 -15.58 17.09 6.07
C THR A 207 -14.54 17.92 5.35
N SER A 208 -14.92 18.54 4.22
CA SER A 208 -14.05 19.31 3.34
C SER A 208 -13.97 20.80 3.68
N LEU A 209 -14.84 21.31 4.57
CA LEU A 209 -14.87 22.72 4.95
C LEU A 209 -13.50 23.29 5.37
N PRO A 210 -12.64 22.60 6.16
CA PRO A 210 -11.34 23.13 6.54
C PRO A 210 -10.45 23.46 5.33
N PHE A 211 -10.44 22.59 4.30
CA PHE A 211 -9.74 22.83 3.05
C PHE A 211 -10.26 24.10 2.36
N PHE A 212 -11.57 24.20 2.19
CA PHE A 212 -12.16 25.35 1.50
C PHE A 212 -11.98 26.65 2.28
N LYS A 213 -11.98 26.66 3.62
CA LYS A 213 -11.73 27.86 4.42
C LYS A 213 -10.32 28.43 4.24
N THR A 214 -9.33 27.57 3.96
CA THR A 214 -7.96 27.99 3.67
C THR A 214 -7.88 28.78 2.36
N ILE A 215 -8.68 28.41 1.37
CA ILE A 215 -8.60 28.94 0.00
C ILE A 215 -9.65 30.03 -0.26
N TYR A 216 -10.86 29.82 0.23
CA TYR A 216 -12.02 30.69 0.09
C TYR A 216 -12.70 30.89 1.46
N PRO A 217 -12.32 31.93 2.23
CA PRO A 217 -12.78 32.13 3.61
C PRO A 217 -14.30 32.24 3.79
N LEU A 218 -15.05 32.57 2.72
CA LEU A 218 -16.51 32.64 2.72
C LEU A 218 -17.20 31.27 2.56
N ALA A 219 -16.46 30.19 2.38
CA ALA A 219 -16.99 28.83 2.25
C ALA A 219 -17.87 28.45 3.45
N ARG A 220 -18.98 27.75 3.19
CA ARG A 220 -19.92 27.23 4.20
C ARG A 220 -20.26 25.77 3.91
N ALA A 221 -20.25 24.92 4.95
CA ALA A 221 -20.74 23.56 4.82
C ALA A 221 -22.23 23.52 4.44
N GLY A 222 -22.64 22.51 3.67
CA GLY A 222 -23.99 22.38 3.12
C GLY A 222 -24.27 23.29 1.92
N THR A 223 -23.27 24.03 1.43
CA THR A 223 -23.44 24.94 0.28
C THR A 223 -22.92 24.31 -1.00
N THR A 224 -23.69 24.41 -2.08
CA THR A 224 -23.26 24.08 -3.44
C THR A 224 -23.04 25.37 -4.23
N TYR A 225 -21.79 25.65 -4.58
CA TYR A 225 -21.41 26.77 -5.44
C TYR A 225 -21.48 26.33 -6.89
N ARG A 226 -22.36 26.94 -7.69
CA ARG A 226 -22.57 26.57 -9.10
C ARG A 226 -22.00 27.62 -10.04
N ALA A 227 -21.54 27.17 -11.19
CA ALA A 227 -21.24 28.03 -12.32
C ALA A 227 -22.48 28.86 -12.69
N TRP A 228 -22.27 30.13 -13.05
CA TRP A 228 -23.34 30.97 -13.57
C TRP A 228 -23.40 30.87 -15.10
N PRO A 229 -24.56 31.15 -15.73
CA PRO A 229 -24.67 31.09 -17.18
C PRO A 229 -23.83 32.17 -17.89
N GLY A 230 -23.25 31.79 -19.03
CA GLY A 230 -22.63 32.71 -19.99
C GLY A 230 -21.49 33.54 -19.42
N VAL A 231 -21.38 34.79 -19.87
CA VAL A 231 -20.27 35.70 -19.55
C VAL A 231 -20.17 36.06 -18.06
N LEU A 232 -21.24 35.86 -17.28
CA LEU A 232 -21.25 36.15 -15.85
C LEU A 232 -20.55 35.07 -15.02
N ASN A 233 -20.21 33.91 -15.60
CA ASN A 233 -19.57 32.82 -14.86
C ASN A 233 -18.29 33.26 -14.16
N GLY A 234 -17.49 34.14 -14.77
CA GLY A 234 -16.24 34.65 -14.19
C GLY A 234 -16.41 35.41 -12.87
N LEU A 235 -17.64 35.86 -12.55
CA LEU A 235 -17.98 36.55 -11.30
C LEU A 235 -18.62 35.62 -10.27
N SER A 236 -18.88 34.35 -10.64
CA SER A 236 -19.52 33.40 -9.74
C SER A 236 -18.55 32.98 -8.62
N PRO A 237 -19.04 32.72 -7.39
CA PRO A 237 -18.24 32.13 -6.33
C PRO A 237 -17.57 30.80 -6.75
N PHE A 238 -18.20 30.05 -7.65
CA PHE A 238 -17.63 28.84 -8.24
C PHE A 238 -16.32 29.14 -8.97
N SER A 239 -16.32 30.07 -9.93
CA SER A 239 -15.11 30.45 -10.66
C SER A 239 -14.03 31.05 -9.75
N THR A 240 -14.42 31.80 -8.71
CA THR A 240 -13.49 32.31 -7.70
C THR A 240 -12.81 31.18 -6.92
N ILE A 241 -13.57 30.13 -6.53
CA ILE A 241 -13.00 28.96 -5.86
C ILE A 241 -12.02 28.23 -6.78
N LEU A 242 -12.39 27.98 -8.03
CA LEU A 242 -11.55 27.30 -9.01
C LEU A 242 -10.23 28.05 -9.25
N ALA A 243 -10.31 29.37 -9.46
CA ALA A 243 -9.13 30.22 -9.62
C ALA A 243 -8.23 30.16 -8.38
N ALA A 244 -8.80 30.32 -7.19
CA ALA A 244 -8.04 30.29 -5.94
C ALA A 244 -7.38 28.92 -5.65
N VAL A 245 -8.05 27.80 -6.00
CA VAL A 245 -7.45 26.46 -5.89
C VAL A 245 -6.35 26.26 -6.93
N THR A 246 -6.52 26.78 -8.15
CA THR A 246 -5.49 26.73 -9.20
C THR A 246 -4.25 27.53 -8.79
N ASP A 247 -4.42 28.74 -8.24
CA ASP A 247 -3.32 29.55 -7.70
C ASP A 247 -2.59 28.85 -6.54
N TYR A 248 -3.35 28.10 -5.73
CA TYR A 248 -2.78 27.29 -4.66
C TYR A 248 -1.96 26.11 -5.22
N ALA A 249 -2.44 25.43 -6.25
CA ALA A 249 -1.70 24.38 -6.96
C ALA A 249 -0.39 24.91 -7.55
N ASP A 250 -0.45 26.04 -8.29
CA ASP A 250 0.72 26.69 -8.88
C ASP A 250 1.78 27.07 -7.83
N SER A 251 1.36 27.38 -6.60
CA SER A 251 2.30 27.69 -5.52
C SER A 251 3.08 26.47 -5.01
N PHE A 252 2.58 25.25 -5.12
CA PHE A 252 3.37 24.03 -4.87
C PHE A 252 4.40 23.78 -5.97
N VAL A 253 4.03 24.03 -7.23
CA VAL A 253 4.98 23.97 -8.36
C VAL A 253 6.10 24.99 -8.16
N SER A 254 5.78 26.18 -7.66
CA SER A 254 6.76 27.22 -7.36
C SER A 254 7.75 26.82 -6.26
N VAL A 255 7.33 26.02 -5.27
CA VAL A 255 8.24 25.43 -4.27
C VAL A 255 9.26 24.52 -4.95
N VAL A 256 8.80 23.62 -5.82
CA VAL A 256 9.68 22.70 -6.54
C VAL A 256 10.63 23.46 -7.46
N GLN A 257 10.14 24.46 -8.20
CA GLN A 257 10.95 25.31 -9.05
C GLN A 257 12.09 25.98 -8.27
N ARG A 258 11.79 26.51 -7.07
CA ARG A 258 12.78 27.17 -6.21
C ARG A 258 13.90 26.26 -5.74
N TYR A 259 13.61 24.98 -5.47
CA TYR A 259 14.57 24.01 -4.95
C TYR A 259 15.07 23.02 -6.01
N THR A 260 14.76 23.26 -7.28
CA THR A 260 15.37 22.54 -8.40
C THR A 260 16.66 23.25 -8.80
N PRO A 261 17.80 22.55 -8.91
CA PRO A 261 19.05 23.14 -9.35
C PRO A 261 18.98 23.61 -10.81
N GLU A 262 19.89 24.49 -11.23
CA GLU A 262 19.96 25.00 -12.61
C GLU A 262 20.10 23.89 -13.68
N SER A 263 20.66 22.74 -13.31
CA SER A 263 20.76 21.57 -14.18
C SER A 263 19.40 20.93 -14.53
N GLY A 264 18.34 21.26 -13.79
CA GLY A 264 17.03 20.63 -13.91
C GLY A 264 16.95 19.22 -13.32
N SER A 265 18.02 18.74 -12.65
CA SER A 265 18.03 17.43 -12.00
C SER A 265 17.00 17.38 -10.86
N LEU A 266 16.18 16.34 -10.86
CA LEU A 266 15.23 16.05 -9.78
C LEU A 266 15.69 14.80 -9.03
N ALA A 267 16.28 15.01 -7.84
CA ALA A 267 16.59 13.93 -6.92
C ALA A 267 15.31 13.35 -6.27
N GLU A 268 15.48 12.43 -5.34
CA GLU A 268 14.38 11.93 -4.51
C GLU A 268 13.89 13.01 -3.52
N GLN A 269 14.82 13.69 -2.84
CA GLN A 269 14.56 14.61 -1.74
C GLN A 269 15.29 15.95 -1.92
N PHE A 270 14.85 16.98 -1.21
CA PHE A 270 15.59 18.22 -0.99
C PHE A 270 15.56 18.61 0.48
N LEU A 271 16.69 19.05 1.04
CA LEU A 271 16.87 19.25 2.48
C LEU A 271 15.81 20.21 3.06
N LYS A 272 15.22 19.86 4.21
CA LYS A 272 14.28 20.73 4.95
C LYS A 272 14.97 21.88 5.71
N THR A 273 16.29 21.83 5.81
CA THR A 273 17.16 22.83 6.46
C THR A 273 18.18 23.37 5.45
N PRO A 274 18.74 24.57 5.69
CA PRO A 274 19.82 25.09 4.86
C PRO A 274 20.95 24.06 4.67
N PRO A 275 21.52 23.93 3.46
CA PRO A 275 21.36 24.82 2.31
C PRO A 275 20.16 24.51 1.38
N PHE A 276 19.22 23.63 1.78
CA PHE A 276 18.07 23.20 0.97
C PHE A 276 18.43 22.48 -0.34
N SER A 277 19.63 21.90 -0.41
CA SER A 277 20.10 21.20 -1.60
C SER A 277 19.36 19.88 -1.83
N PRO A 278 19.35 19.38 -3.09
CA PRO A 278 18.95 18.00 -3.38
C PRO A 278 19.75 16.99 -2.54
N THR A 279 19.14 15.85 -2.21
CA THR A 279 19.75 14.76 -1.43
C THR A 279 19.08 13.41 -1.73
N SER A 280 19.66 12.33 -1.19
CA SER A 280 19.30 10.94 -1.49
C SER A 280 19.56 10.59 -2.98
N ALA A 281 18.80 9.67 -3.57
CA ALA A 281 19.00 9.23 -4.95
C ALA A 281 18.90 10.39 -5.94
N ASP A 282 19.99 10.66 -6.66
CA ASP A 282 20.01 11.63 -7.75
C ASP A 282 19.22 11.12 -8.96
N ASN A 283 18.65 12.05 -9.73
CA ASN A 283 17.92 11.77 -10.98
C ASN A 283 16.85 10.67 -10.82
N LEU A 284 16.03 10.74 -9.76
CA LEU A 284 15.03 9.72 -9.51
C LEU A 284 13.97 9.73 -10.61
N THR A 285 13.84 8.62 -11.34
CA THR A 285 12.86 8.44 -12.43
C THR A 285 11.46 8.86 -12.01
N TRP A 286 11.03 8.53 -10.79
CA TRP A 286 9.70 8.87 -10.30
C TRP A 286 9.51 10.37 -10.04
N SER A 287 10.54 11.09 -9.59
CA SER A 287 10.49 12.55 -9.49
C SER A 287 10.28 13.19 -10.86
N PHE A 288 10.97 12.73 -11.91
CA PHE A 288 10.72 13.20 -13.27
C PHE A 288 9.32 12.82 -13.78
N ALA A 289 8.87 11.59 -13.55
CA ALA A 289 7.53 11.16 -13.94
C ALA A 289 6.44 11.99 -13.26
N SER A 290 6.62 12.35 -11.98
CA SER A 290 5.68 13.21 -11.24
C SER A 290 5.62 14.64 -11.77
N PHE A 291 6.72 15.16 -12.29
CA PHE A 291 6.73 16.47 -12.95
C PHE A 291 5.93 16.43 -14.25
N LEU A 292 6.12 15.37 -15.06
CA LEU A 292 5.36 15.16 -16.29
C LEU A 292 3.86 14.94 -16.02
N SER A 293 3.50 14.12 -15.03
CA SER A 293 2.08 13.90 -14.69
C SER A 293 1.41 15.18 -14.20
N MET A 294 2.05 15.92 -13.28
CA MET A 294 1.55 17.21 -12.78
C MET A 294 1.38 18.21 -13.93
N THR A 295 2.37 18.36 -14.81
CA THR A 295 2.29 19.29 -15.95
C THR A 295 1.20 18.91 -16.95
N HIS A 296 0.97 17.61 -17.20
CA HIS A 296 -0.19 17.15 -17.97
C HIS A 296 -1.50 17.63 -17.33
N ARG A 297 -1.69 17.47 -16.02
CA ARG A 297 -2.92 17.94 -15.34
C ARG A 297 -3.08 19.46 -15.38
N ARG A 298 -1.99 20.20 -15.13
CA ARG A 298 -1.97 21.66 -15.26
C ARG A 298 -2.38 22.11 -16.66
N ASN A 299 -1.97 21.38 -17.70
CA ASN A 299 -2.30 21.63 -19.10
C ASN A 299 -3.63 20.98 -19.54
N ARG A 300 -4.46 20.52 -18.60
CA ARG A 300 -5.78 19.90 -18.86
C ARG A 300 -5.70 18.65 -19.74
N GLN A 301 -4.60 17.91 -19.64
CA GLN A 301 -4.39 16.62 -20.29
C GLN A 301 -4.66 15.50 -19.28
N PHE A 302 -5.80 14.84 -19.45
CA PHE A 302 -6.30 13.83 -18.53
C PHE A 302 -6.19 12.43 -19.15
N PRO A 303 -5.89 11.39 -18.34
CA PRO A 303 -5.90 10.01 -18.81
C PRO A 303 -7.33 9.58 -19.17
N THR A 304 -7.44 8.44 -19.85
CA THR A 304 -8.74 7.83 -20.16
C THR A 304 -9.47 7.43 -18.88
N SER A 305 -10.79 7.59 -18.92
CA SER A 305 -11.68 7.17 -17.85
C SER A 305 -11.61 5.66 -17.62
N TRP A 306 -11.63 5.25 -16.36
CA TRP A 306 -11.59 3.86 -15.92
C TRP A 306 -12.75 3.53 -14.98
N VAL A 307 -13.36 4.54 -14.35
CA VAL A 307 -14.53 4.38 -13.49
C VAL A 307 -15.73 4.04 -14.38
N PRO A 308 -16.39 2.89 -14.19
CA PRO A 308 -17.54 2.51 -14.99
C PRO A 308 -18.69 3.50 -14.80
N SER A 309 -19.51 3.67 -15.84
CA SER A 309 -20.74 4.47 -15.78
C SER A 309 -21.71 3.99 -14.69
N THR A 310 -21.63 2.71 -14.33
CA THR A 310 -22.37 2.10 -13.22
C THR A 310 -21.38 1.40 -12.30
N LEU A 311 -21.07 2.04 -11.18
CA LEU A 311 -20.22 1.46 -10.14
C LEU A 311 -20.90 0.26 -9.48
N SER A 312 -20.09 -0.71 -9.04
CA SER A 312 -20.58 -1.80 -8.19
C SER A 312 -21.18 -1.22 -6.91
N VAL A 313 -22.31 -1.78 -6.47
CA VAL A 313 -22.90 -1.44 -5.17
C VAL A 313 -21.88 -1.75 -4.08
N VAL A 314 -21.59 -0.76 -3.22
CA VAL A 314 -20.73 -0.95 -2.05
C VAL A 314 -21.52 -1.80 -1.04
N PRO A 315 -21.05 -3.00 -0.67
CA PRO A 315 -21.69 -3.81 0.36
C PRO A 315 -21.85 -3.04 1.68
N SER A 316 -22.93 -3.32 2.42
CA SER A 316 -23.15 -2.73 3.75
C SER A 316 -22.23 -3.33 4.82
N ILE A 317 -21.76 -4.57 4.59
CA ILE A 317 -20.82 -5.29 5.44
C ILE A 317 -19.65 -5.71 4.56
N CYS A 318 -18.44 -5.36 4.98
CA CYS A 318 -17.22 -5.79 4.29
C CYS A 318 -16.83 -7.18 4.76
N GLU A 319 -16.56 -8.09 3.84
CA GLU A 319 -16.13 -9.46 4.09
C GLU A 319 -14.69 -9.66 3.62
N ALA A 320 -13.89 -10.32 4.46
CA ALA A 320 -12.54 -10.72 4.09
C ALA A 320 -12.62 -11.94 3.18
N THR A 321 -12.48 -11.72 1.88
CA THR A 321 -12.48 -12.79 0.87
C THR A 321 -11.24 -12.71 -0.01
N SER A 322 -11.04 -13.76 -0.80
CA SER A 322 -9.93 -13.88 -1.74
C SER A 322 -10.41 -14.55 -3.02
N TYR A 323 -9.70 -14.32 -4.11
CA TYR A 323 -9.91 -15.08 -5.35
C TYR A 323 -8.64 -15.82 -5.71
N LYS A 324 -8.76 -17.14 -5.92
CA LYS A 324 -7.66 -17.97 -6.38
C LYS A 324 -7.55 -17.89 -7.89
N GLY A 325 -6.57 -17.13 -8.37
CA GLY A 325 -6.26 -17.02 -9.80
C GLY A 325 -5.44 -18.20 -10.32
N SER A 326 -5.53 -18.43 -11.63
CA SER A 326 -4.64 -19.31 -12.38
C SER A 326 -3.54 -18.48 -13.04
N TYR A 327 -2.31 -18.96 -13.01
CA TYR A 327 -1.15 -18.24 -13.53
C TYR A 327 -0.47 -19.06 -14.62
N ALA A 328 -0.13 -18.41 -15.72
CA ALA A 328 0.66 -19.00 -16.79
C ALA A 328 1.72 -17.99 -17.25
N PRO A 329 2.92 -18.45 -17.67
CA PRO A 329 3.92 -17.55 -18.24
C PRO A 329 3.38 -16.86 -19.50
N ALA A 330 3.63 -15.55 -19.62
CA ALA A 330 3.31 -14.79 -20.82
C ALA A 330 4.35 -15.07 -21.93
N THR A 331 4.35 -16.29 -22.46
CA THR A 331 5.35 -16.77 -23.44
C THR A 331 5.39 -15.91 -24.70
N SER A 332 4.23 -15.48 -25.19
CA SER A 332 4.13 -14.54 -26.33
C SER A 332 4.74 -13.16 -26.04
N ALA A 333 4.88 -12.78 -24.76
CA ALA A 333 5.54 -11.55 -24.33
C ALA A 333 7.03 -11.76 -23.95
N GLY A 334 7.58 -12.96 -24.20
CA GLY A 334 8.99 -13.28 -23.97
C GLY A 334 9.29 -13.94 -22.61
N ALA A 335 8.28 -14.28 -21.80
CA ALA A 335 8.52 -15.02 -20.57
C ALA A 335 8.99 -16.46 -20.86
N PRO A 336 9.93 -17.03 -20.08
CA PRO A 336 10.33 -18.42 -20.24
C PRO A 336 9.13 -19.35 -19.97
N ASN A 337 9.01 -20.41 -20.76
CA ASN A 337 7.99 -21.42 -20.52
C ASN A 337 8.39 -22.27 -19.32
N LEU A 338 7.77 -22.01 -18.18
CA LEU A 338 7.97 -22.77 -16.95
C LEU A 338 6.91 -23.86 -16.88
N THR A 339 7.33 -25.12 -17.03
CA THR A 339 6.54 -26.26 -16.54
C THR A 339 6.68 -26.29 -15.02
N VAL A 340 5.67 -25.77 -14.32
CA VAL A 340 5.57 -25.91 -12.86
C VAL A 340 5.17 -27.37 -12.59
N THR A 341 6.03 -28.12 -11.92
CA THR A 341 5.67 -29.45 -11.42
C THR A 341 4.56 -29.29 -10.40
N CYS A 342 3.59 -30.21 -10.45
CA CYS A 342 2.40 -30.11 -9.61
C CYS A 342 2.80 -30.16 -8.13
N GLN A 343 2.34 -29.19 -7.34
CA GLN A 343 2.68 -29.08 -5.92
C GLN A 343 1.57 -29.66 -5.03
N SER A 344 1.96 -30.17 -3.86
CA SER A 344 1.09 -30.72 -2.83
C SER A 344 1.50 -30.14 -1.47
N THR A 345 0.54 -29.62 -0.70
CA THR A 345 0.85 -28.96 0.57
C THR A 345 1.00 -29.96 1.71
N ILE A 346 2.13 -29.85 2.42
CA ILE A 346 2.41 -30.54 3.67
C ILE A 346 2.29 -29.55 4.83
N LEU A 347 1.58 -29.95 5.88
CA LEU A 347 1.59 -29.25 7.17
C LEU A 347 2.68 -29.86 8.05
N PHE A 348 3.77 -29.12 8.22
CA PHE A 348 4.81 -29.47 9.18
C PHE A 348 4.42 -28.98 10.56
N GLN A 349 4.47 -29.86 11.56
CA GLN A 349 4.21 -29.51 12.94
C GLN A 349 5.38 -29.97 13.80
N VAL A 350 5.82 -29.12 14.73
CA VAL A 350 6.86 -29.46 15.69
C VAL A 350 6.50 -28.94 17.08
N ASN A 351 6.58 -29.82 18.07
CA ASN A 351 6.55 -29.44 19.47
C ASN A 351 7.96 -28.98 19.88
N ALA A 352 8.09 -27.69 20.17
CA ALA A 352 9.36 -27.05 20.48
C ALA A 352 9.13 -25.98 21.55
N SER A 353 9.47 -26.29 22.81
CA SER A 353 9.44 -25.28 23.88
C SER A 353 10.45 -24.17 23.58
N THR A 354 10.01 -22.92 23.68
CA THR A 354 10.83 -21.73 23.41
C THR A 354 10.70 -20.70 24.52
N TYR A 355 11.69 -19.83 24.65
CA TYR A 355 11.58 -18.61 25.45
C TYR A 355 11.07 -17.44 24.59
N TYR A 356 10.72 -16.32 25.23
CA TYR A 356 10.27 -15.13 24.51
C TYR A 356 11.41 -14.52 23.70
N GLY A 357 11.27 -14.46 22.38
CA GLY A 357 12.30 -13.94 21.46
C GLY A 357 12.99 -15.01 20.61
N GLU A 358 12.77 -16.30 20.91
CA GLU A 358 13.25 -17.42 20.10
C GLU A 358 12.21 -17.80 19.02
N ASN A 359 12.68 -18.12 17.81
CA ASN A 359 11.84 -18.53 16.68
C ASN A 359 12.24 -19.91 16.15
N ILE A 360 11.27 -20.66 15.62
CA ILE A 360 11.51 -21.94 14.95
C ILE A 360 11.37 -21.76 13.44
N TYR A 361 12.29 -22.36 12.68
CA TYR A 361 12.27 -22.42 11.23
C TYR A 361 12.38 -23.86 10.73
N LEU A 362 11.98 -24.05 9.47
CA LEU A 362 12.03 -25.31 8.73
C LEU A 362 12.94 -25.13 7.49
N THR A 363 13.87 -26.06 7.27
CA THR A 363 14.72 -26.10 6.07
C THR A 363 14.85 -27.53 5.55
N GLY A 364 15.37 -27.71 4.33
CA GLY A 364 15.38 -29.01 3.67
C GLY A 364 16.21 -29.07 2.40
N ASN A 365 16.28 -30.25 1.79
CA ASN A 365 17.06 -30.51 0.57
C ASN A 365 16.37 -30.06 -0.72
N SER A 366 15.09 -29.69 -0.68
CA SER A 366 14.39 -29.14 -1.84
C SER A 366 14.61 -27.63 -1.95
N SER A 367 14.47 -27.10 -3.15
CA SER A 367 14.49 -25.64 -3.38
C SER A 367 13.38 -24.92 -2.64
N ASP A 368 12.22 -25.56 -2.47
CA ASP A 368 11.08 -24.99 -1.73
C ASP A 368 11.37 -24.88 -0.22
N LEU A 369 12.34 -25.64 0.30
CA LEU A 369 12.81 -25.58 1.70
C LEU A 369 14.18 -24.91 1.87
N GLY A 370 14.69 -24.28 0.80
CA GLY A 370 15.92 -23.48 0.86
C GLY A 370 17.22 -24.25 0.67
N ASN A 371 17.22 -25.52 0.25
CA ASN A 371 18.44 -26.32 0.00
C ASN A 371 19.46 -26.30 1.16
N TRP A 372 18.98 -26.37 2.41
CA TRP A 372 19.76 -26.28 3.65
C TRP A 372 20.39 -24.89 3.95
N ASP A 373 20.05 -23.86 3.17
CA ASP A 373 20.43 -22.48 3.46
C ASP A 373 19.50 -21.88 4.52
N LEU A 374 20.07 -21.52 5.68
CA LEU A 374 19.35 -20.89 6.78
C LEU A 374 18.79 -19.51 6.43
N GLY A 375 19.43 -18.78 5.50
CA GLY A 375 18.91 -17.52 4.99
C GLY A 375 17.62 -17.67 4.18
N GLN A 376 17.29 -18.89 3.77
CA GLN A 376 16.09 -19.25 3.00
C GLN A 376 15.17 -20.20 3.79
N ALA A 377 15.42 -20.42 5.08
CA ALA A 377 14.60 -21.29 5.92
C ALA A 377 13.20 -20.67 6.14
N ILE A 378 12.18 -21.52 6.19
CA ILE A 378 10.79 -21.12 6.33
C ILE A 378 10.46 -20.87 7.79
N PRO A 379 10.00 -19.66 8.18
CA PRO A 379 9.57 -19.39 9.55
C PRO A 379 8.30 -20.17 9.89
N MET A 380 8.26 -20.75 11.09
CA MET A 380 7.08 -21.46 11.61
C MET A 380 6.16 -20.51 12.40
N GLN A 381 4.87 -20.83 12.41
CA GLN A 381 3.84 -20.10 13.15
C GLN A 381 3.63 -20.69 14.54
N SER A 382 3.49 -19.84 15.55
CA SER A 382 3.21 -20.20 16.95
C SER A 382 1.79 -19.84 17.40
N SER A 383 0.86 -19.57 16.48
CA SER A 383 -0.51 -19.17 16.82
C SER A 383 -1.30 -20.21 17.62
N ASN A 384 -0.87 -21.47 17.59
CA ASN A 384 -1.43 -22.58 18.37
C ASN A 384 -0.52 -23.02 19.54
N TYR A 385 0.48 -22.23 19.89
CA TYR A 385 1.40 -22.53 20.99
C TYR A 385 0.70 -22.34 22.35
N THR A 386 0.75 -23.36 23.20
CA THR A 386 0.35 -23.28 24.61
C THR A 386 1.43 -23.86 25.52
N SER A 387 1.30 -23.64 26.83
CA SER A 387 2.19 -24.26 27.84
C SER A 387 2.12 -25.80 27.83
N GLU A 388 0.96 -26.36 27.48
CA GLU A 388 0.71 -27.81 27.44
C GLU A 388 1.14 -28.41 26.10
N ARG A 389 1.06 -27.64 25.02
CA ARG A 389 1.50 -28.05 23.68
C ARG A 389 2.25 -26.89 23.02
N PRO A 390 3.60 -26.84 23.11
CA PRO A 390 4.42 -25.78 22.52
C PRO A 390 4.53 -25.97 21.00
N LEU A 391 3.39 -25.90 20.31
CA LEU A 391 3.23 -26.25 18.91
C LEU A 391 3.63 -25.11 17.99
N TRP A 392 4.57 -25.41 17.09
CA TRP A 392 4.90 -24.60 15.93
C TRP A 392 4.47 -25.32 14.66
N PHE A 393 3.99 -24.60 13.66
CA PHE A 393 3.58 -25.22 12.39
C PHE A 393 3.84 -24.36 11.16
N ALA A 394 4.01 -24.99 10.00
CA ALA A 394 4.10 -24.33 8.70
C ALA A 394 3.40 -25.18 7.62
N LYS A 395 2.63 -24.53 6.74
CA LYS A 395 2.08 -25.17 5.54
C LYS A 395 3.01 -24.86 4.37
N VAL A 396 3.57 -25.88 3.76
CA VAL A 396 4.55 -25.73 2.69
C VAL A 396 4.11 -26.52 1.46
N PRO A 397 3.93 -25.86 0.30
CA PRO A 397 3.72 -26.55 -0.96
C PRO A 397 5.07 -27.13 -1.43
N LEU A 398 5.11 -28.44 -1.66
CA LEU A 398 6.28 -29.16 -2.15
C LEU A 398 5.95 -29.87 -3.46
N THR A 399 6.94 -30.14 -4.30
CA THR A 399 6.75 -30.95 -5.51
C THR A 399 6.16 -32.32 -5.18
N ALA A 400 5.04 -32.66 -5.81
CA ALA A 400 4.30 -33.88 -5.52
C ALA A 400 5.06 -35.13 -6.00
N GLY A 401 4.99 -36.21 -5.21
CA GLY A 401 5.62 -37.49 -5.53
C GLY A 401 7.11 -37.59 -5.18
N GLU A 402 7.68 -36.56 -4.54
CA GLU A 402 9.07 -36.57 -4.08
C GLU A 402 9.19 -36.96 -2.61
N SER A 403 10.33 -37.56 -2.25
CA SER A 403 10.76 -37.76 -0.88
C SER A 403 11.67 -36.59 -0.48
N VAL A 404 11.22 -35.77 0.46
CA VAL A 404 11.90 -34.54 0.86
C VAL A 404 12.55 -34.71 2.22
N GLY A 405 13.86 -34.43 2.30
CA GLY A 405 14.61 -34.35 3.54
C GLY A 405 14.44 -32.98 4.18
N TYR A 406 14.12 -32.92 5.47
CA TYR A 406 13.90 -31.67 6.20
C TYR A 406 14.46 -31.69 7.62
N ALA A 407 14.66 -30.50 8.19
CA ALA A 407 15.06 -30.29 9.57
C ALA A 407 14.48 -28.99 10.15
N PHE A 408 14.25 -28.99 11.46
CA PHE A 408 13.92 -27.79 12.22
C PHE A 408 15.17 -27.10 12.78
N VAL A 409 15.15 -25.78 12.83
CA VAL A 409 16.24 -24.95 13.36
C VAL A 409 15.68 -23.83 14.25
N ARG A 410 16.43 -23.46 15.29
CA ARG A 410 16.09 -22.38 16.21
C ARG A 410 16.93 -21.15 15.90
N GLU A 411 16.26 -20.02 15.74
CA GLU A 411 16.86 -18.70 15.73
C GLU A 411 16.79 -18.15 17.16
N GLN A 412 17.95 -17.82 17.72
CA GLN A 412 18.08 -17.26 19.06
C GLN A 412 18.08 -15.73 19.02
N ASP A 413 17.78 -15.11 20.17
CA ASP A 413 17.84 -13.66 20.33
C ASP A 413 19.30 -13.13 20.35
N CYS A 414 19.45 -11.80 20.37
CA CYS A 414 20.75 -11.13 20.56
C CYS A 414 21.85 -11.44 19.54
N GLY A 415 21.48 -11.89 18.34
CA GLY A 415 22.45 -12.25 17.29
C GLY A 415 23.25 -13.52 17.61
N GLN A 416 22.76 -14.34 18.54
CA GLN A 416 23.31 -15.65 18.83
C GLN A 416 23.16 -16.58 17.60
N GLY A 417 24.04 -17.58 17.51
CA GLY A 417 24.03 -18.54 16.41
C GLY A 417 22.78 -19.42 16.37
N TRP A 418 22.48 -19.98 15.20
CA TRP A 418 21.39 -20.92 14.99
C TRP A 418 21.65 -22.26 15.70
N ILE A 419 20.60 -22.90 16.20
CA ILE A 419 20.66 -24.26 16.75
C ILE A 419 19.91 -25.21 15.82
N TRP A 420 20.61 -26.21 15.29
CA TRP A 420 20.02 -27.28 14.51
C TRP A 420 19.40 -28.35 15.40
N GLU A 421 18.30 -28.97 14.95
CA GLU A 421 17.69 -30.07 15.71
C GLU A 421 18.54 -31.36 15.72
N THR A 422 19.57 -31.44 14.87
CA THR A 422 20.55 -32.52 14.91
C THR A 422 21.97 -31.96 14.76
N GLU A 423 22.95 -32.66 15.33
CA GLU A 423 24.37 -32.29 15.23
C GLU A 423 24.98 -32.57 13.85
N SER A 424 24.25 -33.24 12.94
CA SER A 424 24.70 -33.57 11.58
C SER A 424 23.56 -33.48 10.56
N VAL A 425 23.69 -32.51 9.64
CA VAL A 425 22.74 -32.24 8.54
C VAL A 425 22.78 -33.34 7.47
N THR A 426 23.73 -34.28 7.49
CA THR A 426 23.88 -35.28 6.41
C THR A 426 23.43 -36.69 6.77
N GLU A 427 23.24 -37.01 8.06
CA GLU A 427 23.05 -38.41 8.49
C GLU A 427 21.76 -38.69 9.28
N LYS A 428 21.02 -37.66 9.74
CA LYS A 428 19.85 -37.84 10.63
C LYS A 428 18.63 -36.95 10.32
N ASN A 429 18.56 -36.37 9.12
CA ASN A 429 17.42 -35.52 8.76
C ASN A 429 16.14 -36.34 8.62
N ARG A 430 15.02 -35.68 8.89
CA ARG A 430 13.69 -36.27 8.72
C ARG A 430 13.37 -36.34 7.24
N THR A 431 12.50 -37.27 6.86
CA THR A 431 12.01 -37.39 5.50
C THR A 431 10.50 -37.37 5.49
N VAL A 432 9.90 -36.68 4.52
CA VAL A 432 8.46 -36.72 4.27
C VAL A 432 8.20 -37.10 2.82
N GLU A 433 7.30 -38.05 2.61
CA GLU A 433 6.80 -38.39 1.29
C GLU A 433 5.70 -37.41 0.90
N VAL A 434 5.88 -36.68 -0.20
CA VAL A 434 4.92 -35.69 -0.65
C VAL A 434 3.83 -36.37 -1.47
N PRO A 435 2.56 -36.40 -1.01
CA PRO A 435 1.49 -37.08 -1.73
C PRO A 435 1.26 -36.49 -3.12
N GLY A 436 0.68 -37.29 -4.01
CA GLY A 436 0.23 -36.83 -5.33
C GLY A 436 -0.66 -35.59 -5.21
N CYS A 437 -0.46 -34.64 -6.13
CA CYS A 437 -1.25 -33.43 -6.17
C CYS A 437 -2.65 -33.69 -6.74
N VAL A 438 -3.57 -32.78 -6.46
CA VAL A 438 -4.82 -32.63 -7.21
C VAL A 438 -4.87 -31.20 -7.68
N GLU A 439 -5.05 -31.02 -8.98
CA GLU A 439 -5.14 -29.72 -9.62
C GLU A 439 -6.25 -28.88 -8.98
N GLY A 440 -5.92 -27.65 -8.57
CA GLY A 440 -6.86 -26.75 -7.90
C GLY A 440 -6.91 -26.89 -6.37
N GLU A 441 -6.22 -27.87 -5.78
CA GLU A 441 -6.16 -28.12 -4.33
C GLU A 441 -4.76 -27.93 -3.73
N GLU A 442 -3.92 -27.08 -4.31
CA GLU A 442 -2.52 -26.93 -3.90
C GLU A 442 -2.36 -26.43 -2.46
N GLU A 443 -3.33 -25.69 -1.89
CA GLU A 443 -3.32 -25.20 -0.49
C GLU A 443 -4.00 -26.19 0.48
N THR A 444 -4.65 -27.24 -0.03
CA THR A 444 -5.24 -28.30 0.80
C THR A 444 -4.10 -29.11 1.40
N VAL A 445 -4.08 -29.21 2.73
CA VAL A 445 -3.11 -30.02 3.44
C VAL A 445 -3.37 -31.49 3.08
N ARG A 446 -2.40 -32.12 2.42
CA ARG A 446 -2.47 -33.51 1.95
C ARG A 446 -1.54 -34.44 2.71
N GLY A 447 -0.54 -33.89 3.38
CA GLY A 447 0.30 -34.59 4.36
C GLY A 447 0.48 -33.75 5.61
N VAL A 448 0.69 -34.43 6.75
CA VAL A 448 0.97 -33.79 8.03
C VAL A 448 2.15 -34.50 8.67
N THR A 449 3.14 -33.74 9.15
CA THR A 449 4.14 -34.24 10.09
C THR A 449 3.76 -33.80 11.50
N ASP A 450 3.99 -34.64 12.50
CA ASP A 450 3.80 -34.29 13.91
C ASP A 450 5.09 -34.66 14.66
N ASP A 451 5.97 -33.68 14.74
CA ASP A 451 7.33 -33.85 15.20
C ASP A 451 7.53 -33.28 16.62
N ALA A 452 8.60 -33.71 17.28
CA ALA A 452 9.14 -33.06 18.46
C ALA A 452 10.57 -32.64 18.16
N PHE A 453 10.95 -31.42 18.53
CA PHE A 453 12.30 -30.89 18.27
C PHE A 453 13.35 -31.82 18.90
N ARG A 454 14.26 -32.34 18.08
CA ARG A 454 15.40 -33.14 18.55
C ARG A 454 16.53 -32.15 18.89
N GLY A 455 17.35 -32.40 19.90
CA GLY A 455 18.46 -31.49 20.24
C GLY A 455 18.14 -30.44 21.32
N LYS A 456 19.11 -29.56 21.57
CA LYS A 456 19.09 -28.64 22.71
C LYS A 456 18.11 -27.49 22.46
N GLY A 457 17.41 -27.05 23.51
CA GLY A 457 16.66 -25.79 23.49
C GLY A 457 17.61 -24.59 23.46
N GLY A 458 17.11 -23.44 23.00
CA GLY A 458 17.85 -22.19 23.07
C GLY A 458 17.90 -21.61 24.49
N SER A 459 18.78 -20.63 24.66
CA SER A 459 18.86 -19.81 25.87
C SER A 459 18.80 -18.33 25.51
N SER A 460 18.02 -17.55 26.26
CA SER A 460 17.94 -16.10 26.05
C SER A 460 19.27 -15.43 26.34
N GLY A 461 19.67 -14.51 25.47
CA GLY A 461 20.86 -13.68 25.57
C GLY A 461 20.70 -12.48 26.51
N GLY A 462 19.47 -12.18 26.97
CA GLY A 462 19.22 -11.13 27.97
C GLY A 462 19.36 -9.70 27.45
N CYS A 463 19.24 -9.51 26.13
CA CYS A 463 18.97 -8.24 25.48
C CYS A 463 17.51 -8.22 24.98
#